data_AF-A0A417C862-F1
#
_entry.id   AF-A0A417C862-F1
#
_cell.length_a   1.000
_cell.length_b   1.000
_cell.length_c   1.000
_cell.angle_alpha   90.00
_cell.angle_beta   90.00
_cell.angle_gamma   90.00
#
_symmetry.space_group_name_H-M   'P 1'
#
loop_
_entity.id
_entity.type
_entity.pdbx_description
1 polymer ?
#
loop_
_entity_poly.entity_id
_entity_poly.type
_entity_poly.pdbx_seq_one_letter_code
_entity_poly.pdbx_strand_id
1 'polypeptide(L)'
;MELLERMREISGGLYISDLCGNFYMTNNQVNELKQIDSNDYSIHEWNDAAQYISGSNICFQDINDAKSFICTLFSLNKKFY
;
A
#
# COMPACT_ATOMS: atom_id res chain seq x y z
N MET A 1 -13.21 7.84 -2.54
CA MET A 1 -12.49 7.07 -1.51
C MET A 1 -11.08 6.99 -2.02
N GLU A 2 -10.12 7.57 -1.31
CA GLU A 2 -8.72 7.62 -1.76
C GLU A 2 -8.06 6.24 -1.62
N LEU A 3 -7.01 5.97 -2.41
CA LEU A 3 -6.28 4.70 -2.35
C LEU A 3 -5.77 4.38 -0.92
N LEU A 4 -5.27 5.39 -0.21
CA LEU A 4 -4.80 5.27 1.17
C LEU A 4 -5.91 4.85 2.14
N GLU A 5 -7.13 5.36 1.96
CA GLU A 5 -8.27 4.93 2.79
C GLU A 5 -8.59 3.46 2.56
N ARG A 6 -8.61 3.02 1.30
CA ARG A 6 -8.87 1.61 0.97
C ARG A 6 -7.78 0.68 1.51
N MET A 7 -6.52 1.10 1.43
CA MET A 7 -5.42 0.36 2.04
C MET A 7 -5.56 0.26 3.56
N ARG A 8 -6.04 1.33 4.22
CA ARG A 8 -6.31 1.35 5.68
C ARG A 8 -7.45 0.41 6.05
N GLU A 9 -8.49 0.34 5.23
CA GLU A 9 -9.60 -0.60 5.44
C GLU A 9 -9.11 -2.06 5.34
N ILE A 10 -8.34 -2.38 4.29
CA ILE A 10 -7.74 -3.72 4.12
C ILE A 10 -6.80 -4.04 5.28
N SER A 11 -6.02 -3.06 5.74
CA SER A 11 -5.07 -3.24 6.83
C SER A 11 -5.75 -3.47 8.19
N GLY A 12 -7.03 -3.11 8.32
CA GLY A 12 -7.73 -3.08 9.60
C GLY A 12 -7.24 -1.99 10.55
N GLY A 13 -6.47 -1.02 10.03
CA GLY A 13 -6.00 0.15 10.78
C GLY A 13 -7.15 1.09 11.13
N LEU A 14 -7.00 1.84 12.22
CA LEU A 14 -7.97 2.87 12.60
C LEU A 14 -7.67 4.20 11.88
N TYR A 15 -6.39 4.46 11.60
CA TYR A 15 -5.92 5.70 11.00
C TYR A 15 -5.03 5.42 9.79
N ILE A 16 -4.99 6.36 8.82
CA ILE A 16 -4.08 6.27 7.66
C ILE A 16 -2.63 6.24 8.13
N SER A 17 -2.30 6.95 9.20
CA SER A 17 -0.99 6.94 9.83
C SER A 17 -0.55 5.58 10.36
N ASP A 18 -1.47 4.64 10.59
CA ASP A 18 -1.10 3.26 10.92
C ASP A 18 -0.40 2.58 9.72
N LEU A 19 -0.68 2.98 8.48
CA LEU A 19 -0.01 2.44 7.29
C LEU A 19 1.44 2.89 7.15
N CYS A 20 1.84 3.95 7.86
CA CYS A 20 3.18 4.51 7.81
C CYS A 20 4.05 3.91 8.93
N GLY A 21 5.27 3.47 8.59
CA GLY A 21 6.22 2.87 9.53
C GLY A 21 6.22 1.34 9.52
N ASN A 22 6.64 0.71 10.63
CA ASN A 22 6.69 -0.75 10.81
C ASN A 22 5.28 -1.36 10.93
N PHE A 23 4.44 -1.14 9.92
CA PHE A 23 3.12 -1.75 9.84
C PHE A 23 3.21 -3.13 9.21
N TYR A 24 2.56 -4.10 9.85
CA TYR A 24 2.57 -5.50 9.45
C TYR A 24 1.19 -5.88 8.92
N MET A 25 1.14 -6.28 7.64
CA MET A 25 -0.05 -6.92 7.08
C MET A 25 0.08 -8.44 7.12
N THR A 26 -1.04 -9.13 7.29
CA THR A 26 -1.11 -10.58 7.06
C THR A 26 -1.06 -10.90 5.57
N ASN A 27 -0.70 -12.13 5.21
CA ASN A 27 -0.68 -12.58 3.80
C ASN A 27 -2.04 -12.37 3.10
N ASN A 28 -3.15 -12.55 3.80
CA ASN A 28 -4.49 -12.34 3.22
C ASN A 28 -4.72 -10.88 2.86
N GLN A 29 -4.37 -9.95 3.75
CA GLN A 29 -4.51 -8.51 3.51
C GLN A 29 -3.62 -8.03 2.36
N VAL A 30 -2.38 -8.54 2.28
CA VAL A 30 -1.52 -8.28 1.11
C VAL A 30 -2.15 -8.82 -0.17
N ASN A 31 -2.78 -9.98 -0.12
CA ASN A 31 -3.45 -10.58 -1.28
C ASN A 31 -4.70 -9.80 -1.70
N GLU A 32 -5.44 -9.21 -0.76
CA GLU A 32 -6.55 -8.29 -1.05
C GLU A 32 -6.04 -6.98 -1.67
N LEU A 33 -4.95 -6.42 -1.17
CA LEU A 33 -4.33 -5.21 -1.74
C LEU A 33 -3.87 -5.44 -3.18
N LYS A 34 -3.33 -6.64 -3.48
CA LYS A 34 -2.98 -7.05 -4.86
C LYS A 34 -4.18 -7.14 -5.80
N GLN A 35 -5.38 -7.37 -5.27
CA GLN A 35 -6.61 -7.47 -6.06
C GLN A 35 -7.27 -6.12 -6.36
N ILE A 36 -6.81 -5.02 -5.75
CA ILE A 36 -7.26 -3.68 -6.12
C ILE A 36 -6.99 -3.46 -7.61
N ASP A 37 -7.99 -3.06 -8.39
CA ASP A 37 -7.79 -2.79 -9.82
C ASP A 37 -6.83 -1.61 -9.99
N SER A 38 -5.81 -1.77 -10.84
CA SER A 38 -4.86 -0.70 -11.12
C SER A 38 -5.55 0.53 -11.72
N ASN A 39 -6.68 0.36 -12.42
CA ASN A 39 -7.45 1.44 -13.05
C ASN A 39 -8.47 2.11 -12.12
N ASP A 40 -8.73 1.57 -10.92
CA ASP A 40 -9.63 2.20 -9.94
C ASP A 40 -9.05 3.52 -9.41
N TYR A 41 -7.73 3.70 -9.50
CA TYR A 41 -6.99 4.82 -8.92
C TYR A 41 -5.99 5.39 -9.90
N SER A 42 -5.75 6.70 -9.81
CA SER A 42 -4.77 7.38 -10.64
C SER A 42 -3.34 7.01 -10.25
N ILE A 43 -2.40 7.14 -11.18
CA ILE A 43 -0.97 6.96 -10.88
C ILE A 43 -0.47 7.93 -9.80
N HIS A 44 -1.07 9.12 -9.69
CA HIS A 44 -0.75 10.07 -8.63
C HIS A 44 -1.11 9.51 -7.26
N GLU A 45 -2.28 8.89 -7.10
CA GLU A 45 -2.67 8.26 -5.84
C GLU A 45 -1.78 7.08 -5.47
N TRP A 46 -1.39 6.26 -6.45
CA TRP A 46 -0.43 5.17 -6.23
C TRP A 46 0.94 5.68 -5.78
N ASN A 47 1.42 6.76 -6.38
CA ASN A 47 2.68 7.39 -5.99
C ASN A 47 2.58 8.02 -4.60
N ASP A 48 1.50 8.73 -4.30
CA ASP A 48 1.28 9.35 -2.99
C ASP A 48 1.26 8.28 -1.88
N ALA A 49 0.53 7.18 -2.11
CA ALA A 49 0.52 6.04 -1.21
C ALA A 49 1.90 5.40 -1.04
N ALA A 50 2.64 5.19 -2.14
CA ALA A 50 3.98 4.61 -2.09
C ALA A 50 4.95 5.50 -1.29
N GLN A 51 4.91 6.82 -1.50
CA GLN A 51 5.72 7.78 -0.76
C GLN A 51 5.36 7.78 0.72
N TYR A 52 4.06 7.79 1.02
CA TYR A 52 3.55 7.80 2.38
C TYR A 52 3.97 6.54 3.16
N ILE A 53 3.77 5.36 2.58
CA ILE A 53 4.07 4.06 3.22
C ILE A 53 5.58 3.87 3.35
N SER A 54 6.36 4.21 2.31
CA SER A 54 7.80 4.04 2.30
C SER A 54 8.56 5.12 3.11
N GLY A 55 7.91 6.23 3.43
CA GLY A 55 8.57 7.43 3.98
C GLY A 55 9.66 8.01 3.07
N SER A 56 9.65 7.65 1.78
CA SER A 56 10.70 7.96 0.80
C SER A 56 10.10 8.70 -0.39
N ASN A 57 10.84 9.64 -0.97
CA ASN A 57 10.38 10.39 -2.13
C ASN A 57 10.59 9.56 -3.42
N ILE A 58 9.61 8.70 -3.71
CA ILE A 58 9.58 7.81 -4.88
C ILE A 58 8.42 8.19 -5.80
N CYS A 59 8.64 8.14 -7.11
CA CYS A 59 7.60 8.34 -8.12
C CYS A 59 7.80 7.32 -9.23
N PHE A 60 6.74 6.61 -9.56
CA PHE A 60 6.67 5.64 -10.64
C PHE A 60 5.93 6.26 -11.84
N GLN A 61 6.33 5.84 -13.04
CA GLN A 61 5.65 6.19 -14.30
C GLN A 61 4.62 5.15 -14.73
N ASP A 62 4.65 3.96 -14.12
CA ASP A 62 3.68 2.89 -14.33
C ASP A 62 2.96 2.55 -13.01
N ILE A 63 1.64 2.35 -13.11
CA ILE A 63 0.80 2.02 -11.95
C ILE A 63 1.16 0.64 -11.38
N ASN A 64 1.49 -0.32 -12.23
CA ASN A 64 1.81 -1.67 -11.78
C ASN A 64 3.14 -1.70 -11.04
N ASP A 65 4.11 -0.87 -11.44
CA ASP A 65 5.37 -0.71 -10.71
C ASP A 65 5.11 -0.16 -9.29
N ALA A 66 4.33 0.93 -9.19
CA ALA A 66 3.96 1.50 -7.89
C ALA A 66 3.22 0.49 -7.00
N LYS A 67 2.24 -0.21 -7.57
CA LYS A 67 1.47 -1.24 -6.88
C LYS A 67 2.35 -2.40 -6.41
N SER A 68 3.23 -2.90 -7.28
CA SER A 68 4.15 -3.98 -6.97
C SER A 68 5.10 -3.59 -5.85
N PHE A 69 5.59 -2.35 -5.87
CA PHE A 69 6.43 -1.80 -4.81
C PHE A 69 5.72 -1.75 -3.45
N ILE A 70 4.50 -1.21 -3.39
CA ILE A 70 3.70 -1.18 -2.15
C ILE A 70 3.43 -2.60 -1.62
N CYS A 71 3.02 -3.52 -2.50
CA CYS A 71 2.80 -4.91 -2.12
C CYS A 71 4.07 -5.57 -1.56
N THR A 72 5.24 -5.23 -2.12
CA THR A 72 6.53 -5.74 -1.69
C THR A 72 6.91 -5.18 -0.32
N LEU A 73 6.69 -3.88 -0.06
CA LEU A 73 6.91 -3.28 1.26
C LEU A 73 6.10 -3.99 2.35
N PHE A 74 4.80 -4.17 2.15
CA PHE A 74 3.96 -4.89 3.10
C PHE A 74 4.32 -6.39 3.21
N SER A 75 4.85 -6.99 2.15
CA SER A 75 5.33 -8.38 2.17
C SER A 75 6.68 -8.56 2.87
N LEU A 76 7.52 -7.52 2.91
CA LEU A 76 8.81 -7.53 3.60
C LEU A 76 8.63 -7.25 5.10
N ASN A 77 7.69 -6.38 5.45
CA ASN A 77 7.23 -6.16 6.82
C ASN A 77 6.28 -7.28 7.28
N LYS A 78 6.73 -8.54 7.21
CA LYS A 78 6.01 -9.69 7.77
C LYS A 78 6.40 -9.91 9.22
N LYS A 79 5.40 -10.07 10.09
CA LYS A 79 5.62 -10.75 11.37
C LYS A 79 5.82 -12.23 11.06
N PHE A 80 7.03 -12.73 11.30
CA PHE A 80 7.26 -14.15 11.50
C PHE A 80 6.63 -14.52 12.85
N TYR A 81 5.42 -15.08 12.82
CA TYR A 81 4.83 -15.78 13.96
C TYR A 81 5.24 -17.25 13.90
#